data_AF-A0A7W3PIH0-F1
#
_entry.id   AF-A0A7W3PIH0-F1
#
_cell.length_a   1.000
_cell.length_b   1.000
_cell.length_c   1.000
_cell.angle_alpha   90.00
_cell.angle_beta   90.00
_cell.angle_gamma   90.00
#
_symmetry.space_group_name_H-M   'P 1'
#
loop_
_entity.id
_entity.type
_entity.pdbx_description
1 polymer ?
#
loop_
_entity_poly.entity_id
_entity_poly.type
_entity_poly.pdbx_seq_one_letter_code
_entity_poly.pdbx_strand_id
1 'polypeptide(L)'
;MHDLETATIDTCRGGAGRVGDAPCAGAVAGSAPVLLCDRHLALVADWLAGREEHPDGLTDLLPTPCPACGSRLGVRWPSGWLCAVCEWRLGDVPDADLAPPRVDVVYYIRFDDRIKIGTTANPRQRLGRLWHHELLAFERGDRGVEGRRHEQFGAWRFGRTEWFAASAELDAHTSALAAGVDDPWQRYARWRSEALALGA
;
A
#
# COMPACT_ATOMS: atom_id res chain seq x y z
N MET A 1 1.06 35.01 33.30
CA MET A 1 -0.05 35.24 32.38
C MET A 1 0.39 36.31 31.39
N HIS A 2 1.28 35.93 30.47
CA HIS A 2 1.68 36.76 29.33
C HIS A 2 1.21 36.00 28.11
N ASP A 3 0.14 36.49 27.49
CA ASP A 3 -0.32 36.05 26.18
C ASP A 3 0.78 36.39 25.17
N LEU A 4 1.47 35.35 24.69
CA LEU A 4 2.19 35.41 23.43
C LEU A 4 1.14 35.23 22.33
N GLU A 5 0.48 36.33 21.99
CA GLU A 5 -0.36 36.41 20.80
C GLU A 5 0.55 36.15 19.60
N THR A 6 0.54 34.90 19.12
CA THR A 6 1.25 34.52 17.90
C THR A 6 0.53 35.26 16.78
N ALA A 7 1.12 36.36 16.30
CA ALA A 7 0.57 37.11 15.18
C ALA A 7 0.42 36.13 14.00
N THR A 8 -0.83 35.75 13.69
CA THR A 8 -1.15 34.94 12.52
C THR A 8 -0.80 35.78 11.31
N ILE A 9 0.30 35.42 10.62
CA ILE A 9 0.68 36.09 9.39
C ILE A 9 -0.24 35.56 8.31
N ASP A 10 -1.39 36.21 8.14
CA ASP A 10 -2.44 35.79 7.19
C ASP A 10 -2.20 36.33 5.77
N THR A 11 -1.07 37.02 5.55
CA THR A 11 -0.74 37.64 4.26
C THR A 11 0.30 36.84 3.50
N CYS A 12 0.03 36.65 2.21
CA CYS A 12 0.89 35.92 1.31
C CYS A 12 2.30 36.54 1.17
N ARG A 13 3.32 35.70 1.20
CA ARG A 13 4.73 36.07 0.96
C ARG A 13 5.22 35.77 -0.47
N GLY A 14 4.31 35.45 -1.38
CA GLY A 14 4.62 35.23 -2.79
C GLY A 14 4.87 36.55 -3.53
N GLY A 15 5.84 36.56 -4.45
CA GLY A 15 6.11 37.67 -5.37
C GLY A 15 5.78 37.29 -6.81
N ALA A 16 5.44 38.27 -7.65
CA ALA A 16 5.05 38.07 -9.05
C ALA A 16 6.25 37.86 -10.00
N GLY A 17 7.22 37.02 -9.62
CA GLY A 17 8.23 36.50 -10.54
C GLY A 17 9.34 37.47 -10.99
N ARG A 18 9.39 38.73 -10.57
CA ARG A 18 10.56 39.61 -10.75
C ARG A 18 11.01 40.24 -9.43
N VAL A 19 12.31 40.50 -9.31
CA VAL A 19 12.88 41.28 -8.20
C VAL A 19 12.28 42.70 -8.27
N GLY A 20 11.48 43.09 -7.28
CA GLY A 20 10.91 44.44 -7.16
C GLY A 20 9.38 44.54 -7.29
N ASP A 21 8.66 43.43 -7.49
CA ASP A 21 7.20 43.48 -7.51
C ASP A 21 6.61 43.75 -6.12
N ALA A 22 5.46 44.44 -6.08
CA ALA A 22 4.76 44.72 -4.84
C ALA A 22 4.37 43.41 -4.11
N PRO A 23 4.42 43.38 -2.77
CA PRO A 23 4.06 42.19 -2.00
C PRO A 23 2.59 41.81 -2.26
N CYS A 24 2.34 40.51 -2.33
CA CYS A 24 0.98 40.00 -2.55
C CYS A 24 0.07 40.31 -1.36
N ALA A 25 -1.03 41.00 -1.62
CA ALA A 25 -2.06 41.26 -0.61
C ALA A 25 -3.07 40.10 -0.43
N GLY A 26 -2.81 38.94 -1.04
CA GLY A 26 -3.71 37.78 -0.95
C GLY A 26 -3.70 37.14 0.44
N ALA A 27 -4.88 36.72 0.90
CA ALA A 27 -5.02 35.99 2.16
C ALA A 27 -4.47 34.56 2.06
N VAL A 28 -3.84 34.09 3.12
CA VAL A 28 -3.38 32.71 3.31
C VAL A 28 -4.47 31.93 4.03
N ALA A 29 -4.80 30.73 3.55
CA ALA A 29 -5.71 29.86 4.28
C ALA A 29 -5.06 29.46 5.63
N GLY A 30 -5.81 29.52 6.74
CA GLY A 30 -5.26 29.23 8.07
C GLY A 30 -4.68 27.82 8.26
N SER A 31 -5.02 26.89 7.36
CA SER A 31 -4.48 25.53 7.32
C SER A 31 -3.30 25.35 6.35
N ALA A 32 -2.89 26.40 5.64
CA ALA A 32 -1.82 26.30 4.66
C ALA A 32 -0.46 26.08 5.37
N PRO A 33 0.32 25.06 4.98
CA PRO A 33 1.62 24.77 5.60
C PRO A 33 2.70 25.81 5.25
N VAL A 34 2.42 26.69 4.30
CA VAL A 34 3.31 27.75 3.82
C VAL A 34 2.52 29.04 3.66
N LEU A 35 3.20 30.18 3.77
CA LEU A 35 2.60 31.52 3.69
C LEU A 35 2.33 31.95 2.23
N LEU A 36 1.59 31.13 1.47
CA LEU A 36 1.17 31.40 0.10
C LEU A 36 -0.36 31.38 0.00
N CYS A 37 -0.94 32.37 -0.70
CA CYS A 37 -2.35 32.34 -1.04
C CYS A 37 -2.62 31.30 -2.14
N ASP A 38 -3.88 30.90 -2.31
CA ASP A 38 -4.30 29.89 -3.30
C ASP A 38 -3.78 30.18 -4.71
N ARG A 39 -3.72 31.46 -5.10
CA ARG A 39 -3.16 31.87 -6.39
C ARG A 39 -1.68 31.53 -6.52
N HIS A 40 -0.87 31.81 -5.49
CA HIS A 40 0.55 31.49 -5.52
C HIS A 40 0.80 29.99 -5.35
N LEU A 41 -0.04 29.29 -4.59
CA LEU A 41 -0.01 27.83 -4.53
C LEU A 41 -0.28 27.21 -5.90
N ALA A 42 -1.28 27.71 -6.64
CA ALA A 42 -1.55 27.27 -8.01
C ALA A 42 -0.37 27.54 -8.95
N LEU A 43 0.26 28.72 -8.87
CA LEU A 43 1.45 29.03 -9.68
C LEU A 43 2.64 28.10 -9.38
N VAL A 44 2.86 27.77 -8.10
CA VAL A 44 3.90 26.79 -7.71
C VAL A 44 3.55 25.40 -8.25
N ALA A 45 2.29 24.99 -8.18
CA ALA A 45 1.83 23.71 -8.71
C ALA A 45 2.02 23.63 -10.24
N ASP A 46 1.63 24.67 -10.99
CA ASP A 46 1.83 24.76 -12.44
C ASP A 46 3.32 24.74 -12.81
N TRP A 47 4.16 25.44 -12.05
CA TRP A 47 5.61 25.44 -12.25
C TRP A 47 6.22 24.04 -12.01
N LEU A 48 5.82 23.36 -10.93
CA LEU A 48 6.25 21.98 -10.65
C LEU A 48 5.80 21.01 -11.73
N ALA A 49 4.55 21.13 -12.21
CA ALA A 49 4.00 20.31 -13.28
C ALA A 49 4.75 20.49 -14.61
N GLY A 50 5.29 21.69 -14.85
CA GLY A 50 6.09 22.01 -16.04
C GLY A 50 7.57 21.63 -15.96
N ARG A 51 8.10 21.16 -14.81
CA ARG A 51 9.50 20.74 -14.70
C ARG A 51 9.71 19.37 -15.35
N GLU A 52 10.76 19.26 -16.17
CA GLU A 52 11.23 17.95 -16.65
C GLU A 52 11.67 17.07 -15.46
N GLU A 53 12.34 17.68 -14.48
CA GLU A 53 12.73 17.08 -13.20
C GLU A 53 11.55 17.11 -12.22
N HIS A 54 10.88 15.97 -12.06
CA HIS A 54 9.83 15.80 -11.06
C HIS A 54 10.45 15.49 -9.68
N PRO A 55 9.80 15.87 -8.58
CA PRO A 55 10.28 15.53 -7.25
C PRO A 55 10.34 14.00 -7.06
N ASP A 56 11.47 13.53 -6.53
CA ASP A 56 11.70 12.12 -6.20
C ASP A 56 10.67 11.62 -5.19
N GLY A 57 10.17 10.41 -5.40
CA GLY A 57 9.24 9.77 -4.48
C GLY A 57 7.79 10.26 -4.61
N LEU A 58 7.44 10.99 -5.68
CA LEU A 58 6.06 11.40 -5.92
C LEU A 58 5.18 10.18 -6.24
N THR A 59 4.18 9.93 -5.41
CA THR A 59 3.13 8.95 -5.69
C THR A 59 2.09 9.55 -6.64
N ASP A 60 1.84 8.89 -7.77
CA ASP A 60 0.87 9.33 -8.79
C ASP A 60 0.37 8.12 -9.62
N LEU A 61 -0.48 8.38 -10.62
CA LEU A 61 -0.91 7.37 -11.58
C LEU A 61 0.26 6.88 -12.45
N LEU A 62 0.39 5.56 -12.56
CA LEU A 62 1.28 4.95 -13.53
C LEU A 62 0.80 5.28 -14.96
N PRO A 63 1.73 5.53 -15.91
CA PRO A 63 1.40 5.72 -17.33
C PRO A 63 0.57 4.59 -17.94
N THR A 64 0.77 3.35 -17.47
CA THR A 64 -0.05 2.18 -17.81
C THR A 64 -0.26 1.33 -16.56
N PRO A 65 -1.32 0.50 -16.50
CA PRO A 65 -1.47 -0.46 -15.39
C PRO A 65 -0.22 -1.34 -15.26
N CYS A 66 0.22 -1.57 -14.01
CA CYS A 66 1.39 -2.40 -13.71
C CYS A 66 1.23 -3.79 -14.34
N PRO A 67 2.18 -4.27 -15.16
CA PRO A 67 2.05 -5.56 -15.85
C PRO A 67 2.07 -6.74 -14.86
N ALA A 68 2.65 -6.58 -13.67
CA ALA A 68 2.74 -7.63 -12.66
C ALA A 68 1.47 -7.80 -11.80
N CYS A 69 0.86 -6.69 -11.34
CA CYS A 69 -0.27 -6.72 -10.41
C CYS A 69 -1.53 -5.98 -10.89
N GLY A 70 -1.46 -5.23 -11.98
CA GLY A 70 -2.57 -4.44 -12.53
C GLY A 70 -2.86 -3.12 -11.80
N SER A 71 -2.10 -2.78 -10.76
CA SER A 71 -2.25 -1.49 -10.06
C SER A 71 -2.04 -0.31 -11.01
N ARG A 72 -2.76 0.79 -10.75
CA ARG A 72 -2.58 2.06 -11.47
C ARG A 72 -1.80 3.08 -10.66
N LEU A 73 -1.37 2.75 -9.44
CA LEU A 73 -0.63 3.66 -8.57
C LEU A 73 0.87 3.37 -8.64
N GLY A 74 1.67 4.41 -8.77
CA GLY A 74 3.12 4.34 -8.90
C GLY A 74 3.83 5.41 -8.10
N VAL A 75 5.13 5.20 -7.88
CA VAL A 75 6.05 6.17 -7.29
C VAL A 75 7.09 6.54 -8.36
N ARG A 76 7.24 7.84 -8.62
CA ARG A 76 8.18 8.35 -9.60
C ARG A 76 9.56 8.56 -8.96
N TRP A 77 10.58 8.03 -9.63
CA TRP A 77 11.99 8.26 -9.34
C TRP A 77 12.70 8.80 -10.58
N PRO A 78 13.91 9.41 -10.45
CA PRO A 78 14.71 9.84 -11.60
C PRO A 78 15.01 8.70 -12.57
N SER A 79 15.16 7.47 -12.06
CA SER A 79 15.46 6.25 -12.83
C SER A 79 14.24 5.56 -13.44
N GLY A 80 13.02 6.06 -13.18
CA GLY A 80 11.77 5.55 -13.73
C GLY A 80 10.63 5.43 -12.71
N TRP A 81 9.58 4.71 -13.10
CA TRP A 81 8.42 4.42 -12.25
C TRP A 81 8.54 3.08 -11.56
N LEU A 82 8.19 3.03 -10.28
CA LEU A 82 7.94 1.79 -9.54
C LEU A 82 6.45 1.69 -9.21
N CYS A 83 5.86 0.50 -9.31
CA CYS A 83 4.51 0.26 -8.83
C CYS A 83 4.44 0.45 -7.31
N ALA A 84 3.53 1.30 -6.83
CA ALA A 84 3.39 1.58 -5.39
C ALA A 84 2.86 0.38 -4.57
N VAL A 85 2.36 -0.65 -5.25
CA VAL A 85 1.77 -1.84 -4.61
C VAL A 85 2.73 -3.02 -4.59
N CYS A 86 3.45 -3.25 -5.69
CA CYS A 86 4.24 -4.46 -5.88
C CYS A 86 5.70 -4.19 -6.26
N GLU A 87 6.10 -2.92 -6.31
CA GLU A 87 7.46 -2.46 -6.57
C GLU A 87 8.02 -2.83 -7.95
N TRP A 88 7.19 -3.33 -8.88
CA TRP A 88 7.60 -3.61 -10.26
C TRP A 88 8.06 -2.32 -10.96
N ARG A 89 9.21 -2.37 -11.62
CA ARG A 89 9.72 -1.25 -12.41
C ARG A 89 9.02 -1.20 -13.77
N LEU A 90 8.36 -0.09 -14.05
CA LEU A 90 7.66 0.09 -15.30
C LEU A 90 8.65 0.14 -16.47
N GLY A 91 8.38 -0.64 -17.51
CA GLY A 91 9.26 -0.81 -18.67
C GLY A 91 9.99 -2.16 -18.67
N ASP A 92 10.13 -2.81 -17.51
CA ASP A 92 10.61 -4.19 -17.45
C ASP A 92 9.51 -5.12 -17.99
N VAL A 93 9.89 -6.01 -18.90
CA VAL A 93 8.98 -6.93 -19.59
C VAL A 93 8.95 -8.25 -18.82
N PRO A 94 7.79 -8.67 -18.27
CA PRO A 94 7.66 -10.03 -17.78
C PRO A 94 7.82 -11.01 -18.95
N ASP A 95 8.58 -12.08 -18.78
CA ASP A 95 8.63 -13.14 -19.79
C ASP A 95 7.23 -13.73 -19.97
N ALA A 96 6.64 -13.48 -21.14
CA ALA A 96 5.27 -13.85 -21.47
C ALA A 96 5.13 -15.33 -21.85
N ASP A 97 6.25 -16.01 -22.12
CA ASP A 97 6.27 -17.45 -22.46
C ASP A 97 6.28 -18.32 -21.19
N LEU A 98 6.47 -17.72 -20.02
CA LEU A 98 6.44 -18.42 -18.74
C LEU A 98 5.05 -18.44 -18.12
N ALA A 99 4.70 -19.61 -17.56
CA ALA A 99 3.50 -19.73 -16.75
C ALA A 99 3.56 -18.69 -15.60
N PRO A 100 2.45 -18.00 -15.31
CA PRO A 100 2.41 -17.04 -14.21
C PRO A 100 2.94 -17.68 -12.93
N PRO A 101 3.86 -17.04 -12.22
CA PRO A 101 4.53 -17.64 -11.09
C PRO A 101 3.51 -17.96 -9.99
N ARG A 102 3.60 -19.20 -9.51
CA ARG A 102 2.71 -19.72 -8.48
C ARG A 102 3.20 -19.24 -7.12
N VAL A 103 2.38 -18.47 -6.42
CA VAL A 103 2.63 -18.08 -5.02
C VAL A 103 1.60 -18.78 -4.14
N ASP A 104 2.01 -19.86 -3.49
CA ASP A 104 1.20 -20.53 -2.48
C ASP A 104 1.16 -19.71 -1.18
N VAL A 105 -0.03 -19.55 -0.62
CA VAL A 105 -0.24 -18.89 0.66
C VAL A 105 -1.12 -19.72 1.59
N VAL A 106 -0.83 -19.63 2.88
CA VAL A 106 -1.77 -19.92 3.95
C VAL A 106 -2.52 -18.63 4.28
N TYR A 107 -3.84 -18.70 4.30
CA TYR A 107 -4.73 -17.58 4.62
C TYR A 107 -5.39 -17.79 5.97
N TYR A 108 -5.59 -16.68 6.67
CA TYR A 108 -6.28 -16.59 7.95
C TYR A 108 -7.50 -15.69 7.76
N ILE A 109 -8.70 -16.25 7.84
CA ILE A 109 -9.94 -15.44 7.74
C ILE A 109 -10.77 -15.57 9.00
N ARG A 110 -11.40 -14.49 9.42
CA ARG A 110 -12.30 -14.44 10.57
C ARG A 110 -13.75 -14.57 10.13
N PHE A 111 -14.50 -15.37 10.87
CA PHE A 111 -15.95 -15.42 10.81
C PHE A 111 -16.49 -15.59 12.22
N ASP A 112 -17.22 -14.58 12.69
CA ASP A 112 -17.62 -14.42 14.09
C ASP A 112 -16.43 -14.60 15.06
N ASP A 113 -16.56 -15.50 16.02
CA ASP A 113 -15.59 -15.86 17.05
C ASP A 113 -14.58 -16.93 16.60
N ARG A 114 -14.50 -17.19 15.29
CA ARG A 114 -13.73 -18.28 14.72
C ARG A 114 -12.78 -17.80 13.64
N ILE A 115 -11.62 -18.45 13.58
CA ILE A 115 -10.60 -18.20 12.58
C ILE A 115 -10.44 -19.47 11.74
N LYS A 116 -10.45 -19.32 10.42
CA LYS A 116 -10.14 -20.40 9.48
C LYS A 116 -8.70 -20.29 9.03
N ILE A 117 -7.99 -21.41 9.03
CA ILE A 117 -6.66 -21.54 8.45
C ILE A 117 -6.75 -22.48 7.25
N GLY A 118 -6.42 -22.01 6.05
CA GLY A 118 -6.37 -22.84 4.86
C GLY A 118 -5.27 -22.41 3.90
N THR A 119 -4.95 -23.26 2.91
CA THR A 119 -3.97 -22.91 1.86
C THR A 119 -4.61 -22.73 0.48
N THR A 120 -3.97 -21.94 -0.38
CA THR A 120 -4.34 -21.81 -1.80
C THR A 120 -3.22 -21.17 -2.63
N ALA A 121 -3.16 -21.53 -3.91
CA ALA A 121 -2.38 -20.82 -4.93
C ALA A 121 -3.18 -19.69 -5.63
N ASN A 122 -4.49 -19.63 -5.41
CA ASN A 122 -5.40 -18.71 -6.10
C ASN A 122 -6.28 -17.96 -5.08
N PRO A 123 -5.71 -17.04 -4.28
CA PRO A 123 -6.41 -16.47 -3.13
C PRO A 123 -7.66 -15.70 -3.52
N ARG A 124 -7.62 -14.89 -4.60
CA ARG A 124 -8.80 -14.11 -5.03
C ARG A 124 -9.99 -15.01 -5.37
N GLN A 125 -9.74 -16.09 -6.11
CA GLN A 125 -10.80 -17.05 -6.47
C GLN A 125 -11.30 -17.82 -5.26
N ARG A 126 -10.39 -18.26 -4.36
CA ARG A 126 -10.75 -19.04 -3.18
C ARG A 126 -11.53 -18.20 -2.18
N LEU A 127 -11.01 -17.03 -1.80
CA LEU A 127 -11.62 -16.16 -0.79
C LEU A 127 -12.92 -15.53 -1.28
N GLY A 128 -13.07 -15.26 -2.58
CA GLY A 128 -14.34 -14.82 -3.17
C GLY A 128 -15.48 -15.84 -3.09
N ARG A 129 -15.20 -17.10 -2.73
CA ARG A 129 -16.20 -18.17 -2.52
C ARG A 129 -16.42 -18.50 -1.05
N LEU A 130 -15.62 -17.95 -0.15
CA LEU A 130 -15.72 -18.22 1.28
C LEU A 130 -16.43 -17.06 1.97
N TRP A 131 -17.43 -17.37 2.79
CA TRP A 131 -18.01 -16.36 3.67
C TRP A 131 -17.02 -16.05 4.80
N HIS A 132 -16.67 -14.79 4.95
CA HIS A 132 -15.81 -14.27 6.01
C HIS A 132 -16.10 -12.80 6.25
N HIS A 133 -15.83 -12.32 7.46
CA HIS A 133 -15.94 -10.91 7.80
C HIS A 133 -14.64 -10.16 7.50
N GLU A 134 -13.51 -10.84 7.68
CA GLU A 134 -12.19 -10.20 7.62
C GLU A 134 -11.12 -11.19 7.14
N LEU A 135 -10.21 -10.70 6.29
CA LEU A 135 -8.97 -11.38 5.96
C LEU A 135 -7.88 -10.86 6.90
N LEU A 136 -7.44 -11.68 7.84
CA LEU A 136 -6.50 -11.29 8.88
C LEU A 136 -5.06 -11.22 8.37
N ALA A 137 -4.63 -12.24 7.62
CA ALA A 137 -3.26 -12.32 7.13
C ALA A 137 -3.10 -13.34 5.98
N PHE A 138 -2.03 -13.14 5.22
CA PHE A 138 -1.41 -14.18 4.41
C PHE A 138 -0.04 -14.55 4.99
N GLU A 139 0.30 -15.82 4.90
CA GLU A 139 1.62 -16.38 5.17
C GLU A 139 2.08 -17.14 3.91
N ARG A 140 3.33 -16.91 3.44
CA ARG A 140 3.87 -17.70 2.32
C ARG A 140 3.95 -19.16 2.73
N GLY A 141 3.37 -20.05 1.94
CA GLY A 141 3.32 -21.46 2.32
C GLY A 141 2.29 -22.30 1.58
N ASP A 142 2.60 -23.58 1.47
CA ASP A 142 1.74 -24.62 0.90
C ASP A 142 0.99 -25.41 2.00
N ARG A 143 0.48 -26.60 1.63
CA ARG A 143 -0.17 -27.53 2.56
C ARG A 143 0.72 -27.95 3.74
N GLY A 144 2.04 -27.95 3.59
CA GLY A 144 2.96 -28.27 4.67
C GLY A 144 2.96 -27.19 5.76
N VAL A 145 2.95 -25.92 5.36
CA VAL A 145 2.80 -24.79 6.31
C VAL A 145 1.43 -24.85 6.97
N GLU A 146 0.36 -25.06 6.19
CA GLU A 146 -1.00 -25.22 6.73
C GLU A 146 -1.08 -26.32 7.79
N GLY A 147 -0.55 -27.51 7.50
CA GLY A 147 -0.53 -28.64 8.43
C GLY A 147 0.19 -28.31 9.74
N ARG A 148 1.34 -27.65 9.66
CA ARG A 148 2.07 -27.20 10.87
C ARG A 148 1.27 -26.20 11.69
N ARG A 149 0.53 -25.28 11.05
CA ARG A 149 -0.33 -24.32 11.75
C ARG A 149 -1.54 -25.00 12.38
N HIS A 150 -2.11 -25.99 11.69
CA HIS A 150 -3.18 -26.82 12.22
C HIS A 150 -2.75 -27.63 13.45
N GLU A 151 -1.52 -28.14 13.47
CA GLU A 151 -0.92 -28.82 14.62
C GLU A 151 -0.61 -27.82 15.75
N GLN A 152 0.06 -26.72 15.43
CA GLN A 152 0.44 -25.68 16.39
C GLN A 152 -0.77 -25.13 17.16
N PHE A 153 -1.88 -24.87 16.47
CA PHE A 153 -3.10 -24.32 17.07
C PHE A 153 -4.15 -25.39 17.37
N GLY A 154 -3.75 -26.66 17.40
CA GLY A 154 -4.64 -27.81 17.57
C GLY A 154 -5.53 -27.74 18.82
N ALA A 155 -5.06 -27.10 19.90
CA ALA A 155 -5.82 -26.90 21.13
C ALA A 155 -7.11 -26.09 20.92
N TRP A 156 -7.13 -25.20 19.93
CA TRP A 156 -8.27 -24.33 19.61
C TRP A 156 -9.09 -24.85 18.43
N ARG A 157 -8.69 -25.96 17.82
CA ARG A 157 -9.28 -26.49 16.59
C ARG A 157 -10.62 -27.18 16.85
N PHE A 158 -11.63 -26.87 16.06
CA PHE A 158 -12.89 -27.61 16.11
C PHE A 158 -12.72 -28.99 15.45
N GLY A 159 -12.35 -29.98 16.25
CA GLY A 159 -12.13 -31.36 15.80
C GLY A 159 -11.11 -31.43 14.66
N ARG A 160 -11.52 -31.97 13.51
CA ARG A 160 -10.69 -32.10 12.31
C ARG A 160 -10.93 -31.01 11.25
N THR A 161 -11.69 -29.98 11.57
CA THR A 161 -12.07 -28.93 10.60
C THR A 161 -10.92 -27.94 10.36
N GLU A 162 -11.06 -27.04 9.40
CA GLU A 162 -10.12 -25.94 9.18
C GLU A 162 -10.43 -24.71 10.06
N TRP A 163 -11.35 -24.84 11.02
CA TRP A 163 -11.81 -23.75 11.90
C TRP A 163 -11.25 -23.91 13.31
N PHE A 164 -10.93 -22.77 13.91
CA PHE A 164 -10.34 -22.63 15.23
C PHE A 164 -11.11 -21.58 16.02
N ALA A 165 -11.28 -21.79 17.32
CA ALA A 165 -11.75 -20.74 18.22
C ALA A 165 -10.74 -19.58 18.22
N ALA A 166 -11.21 -18.34 18.29
CA ALA A 166 -10.32 -17.21 18.50
C ALA A 166 -9.57 -17.38 19.84
N SER A 167 -8.27 -17.11 19.84
CA SER A 167 -7.41 -17.21 21.01
C SER A 167 -6.29 -16.17 20.95
N ALA A 168 -5.73 -15.84 22.12
CA ALA A 168 -4.64 -14.88 22.21
C ALA A 168 -3.42 -15.30 21.38
N GLU A 169 -3.13 -16.60 21.28
CA GLU A 169 -2.02 -17.11 20.46
C GLU A 169 -2.29 -16.94 18.96
N LEU A 170 -3.53 -17.16 18.52
CA LEU A 170 -3.93 -17.04 17.12
C LEU A 170 -3.97 -15.57 16.68
N ASP A 171 -4.48 -14.69 17.54
CA ASP A 171 -4.49 -13.26 17.32
C ASP A 171 -3.07 -12.67 17.30
N ALA A 172 -2.19 -13.11 18.21
CA ALA A 172 -0.79 -12.69 18.22
C ALA A 172 -0.05 -13.15 16.94
N HIS A 173 -0.28 -14.39 16.51
CA HIS A 173 0.33 -14.94 15.29
C HIS A 173 -0.12 -14.18 14.04
N THR A 174 -1.42 -13.96 13.88
CA THR A 174 -1.97 -13.22 12.73
C THR A 174 -1.55 -11.76 12.73
N SER A 175 -1.46 -11.12 13.91
CA SER A 175 -0.93 -9.76 14.04
C SER A 175 0.55 -9.67 13.67
N ALA A 176 1.36 -10.66 14.08
CA ALA A 176 2.77 -10.72 13.71
C ALA A 176 2.96 -10.92 12.20
N LEU A 177 2.12 -11.74 11.57
CA LEU A 177 2.10 -11.88 10.11
C LEU A 177 1.67 -10.57 9.43
N ALA A 178 0.67 -9.87 9.97
CA ALA A 178 0.17 -8.62 9.42
C ALA A 178 1.16 -7.45 9.57
N ALA A 179 2.01 -7.46 10.60
CA ALA A 179 2.91 -6.37 10.97
C ALA A 179 3.59 -5.66 9.78
N GLY A 180 3.45 -4.33 9.75
CA GLY A 180 4.03 -3.48 8.70
C GLY A 180 3.29 -3.50 7.36
N VAL A 181 2.09 -4.08 7.28
CA VAL A 181 1.24 -4.05 6.10
C VAL A 181 -0.22 -3.81 6.52
N ASP A 182 -0.83 -2.78 5.96
CA ASP A 182 -2.22 -2.41 6.27
C ASP A 182 -3.24 -3.32 5.57
N ASP A 183 -2.93 -3.80 4.37
CA ASP A 183 -3.78 -4.71 3.59
C ASP A 183 -3.00 -5.97 3.18
N PRO A 184 -3.39 -7.18 3.65
CA PRO A 184 -2.74 -8.43 3.28
C PRO A 184 -2.57 -8.62 1.75
N TRP A 185 -3.47 -8.06 0.93
CA TRP A 185 -3.36 -8.12 -0.52
C TRP A 185 -2.15 -7.40 -1.08
N GLN A 186 -1.65 -6.34 -0.43
CA GLN A 186 -0.44 -5.65 -0.84
C GLN A 186 0.79 -6.56 -0.68
N ARG A 187 0.87 -7.27 0.45
CA ARG A 187 1.93 -8.27 0.67
C ARG A 187 1.90 -9.39 -0.38
N TYR A 188 0.71 -9.92 -0.68
CA TYR A 188 0.56 -10.92 -1.74
C TYR A 188 0.95 -10.37 -3.13
N ALA A 189 0.58 -9.13 -3.45
CA ALA A 189 0.93 -8.50 -4.72
C ALA A 189 2.45 -8.32 -4.87
N ARG A 190 3.15 -7.92 -3.80
CA ARG A 190 4.62 -7.84 -3.77
C ARG A 190 5.26 -9.21 -4.04
N TRP A 191 4.80 -10.25 -3.36
CA TRP A 191 5.31 -11.61 -3.59
C TRP A 191 5.11 -12.12 -5.01
N ARG A 192 3.97 -11.79 -5.62
CA ARG A 192 3.71 -12.11 -7.04
C ARG A 192 4.64 -11.36 -7.99
N SER A 193 4.92 -10.09 -7.72
CA SER A 193 5.85 -9.27 -8.50
C SER A 193 7.29 -9.81 -8.40
N GLU A 194 7.75 -10.14 -7.19
CA GLU A 194 9.05 -10.78 -6.96
C GLU A 194 9.16 -12.10 -7.73
N ALA A 195 8.13 -12.94 -7.67
CA ALA A 195 8.14 -14.23 -8.37
C ALA A 195 8.10 -14.06 -9.90
N LEU A 196 7.48 -12.99 -10.41
CA LEU A 196 7.51 -12.64 -11.84
C LEU A 196 8.90 -12.18 -12.25
N ALA A 197 9.56 -11.38 -11.42
CA ALA A 197 10.90 -10.85 -11.70
C ALA A 197 11.98 -11.94 -11.66
N LEU A 198 11.80 -12.97 -10.83
CA LEU A 198 12.69 -14.15 -10.79
C LEU A 198 12.39 -15.18 -11.87
N GLY A 199 11.19 -15.13 -12.47
CA GLY A 199 10.81 -15.95 -13.60
C GLY A 199 11.35 -15.38 -14.92
N ALA A 200 11.38 -14.05 -15.06
CA ALA A 200 11.91 -13.36 -16.24
C ALA A 200 13.43 -13.51 -16.43
#